data_AF-A0A9D0ZBT2-F1
#
_entry.id   AF-A0A9D0ZBT2-F1
#
_cell.length_a   1.000
_cell.length_b   1.000
_cell.length_c   1.000
_cell.angle_alpha   90.00
_cell.angle_beta   90.00
_cell.angle_gamma   90.00
#
_symmetry.space_group_name_H-M   'P 1'
#
loop_
_entity.id
_entity.type
_entity.pdbx_description
1 polymer ?
#
loop_
_entity_poly.entity_id
_entity_poly.type
_entity_poly.pdbx_seq_one_letter_code
_entity_poly.pdbx_strand_id
1 'polypeptide(L)'
;MGGLPGTDRGAAASYRVEGDRLRLLSCRETAGRVPCHQTESPDGRFLYVANYLSGSVSVFPVQSGVLGECIQLVEHTGSGPNADRQEAPHAHQCVFRPGTNELFVCDLGSDRVRIYDQDPETGLLSRGREIVMPAGMGPRHLVFADADRFYVTGELDNMVRRVVQRGGWKVDGALSTLPPDFSGGSTTAAIRLHDGALWVSNRGHDSLCRIDLDGEGRMLGASWIATGGRTPRDFAFAPAGLLVAHQDGGGVTASDGASMPMDGVVCVCPAP
;
A
#
# COMPACT_ATOMS: atom_id res chain seq x y z
N MET A 1 4.26 14.34 11.02
CA MET A 1 3.19 14.19 9.99
C MET A 1 3.10 15.49 9.21
N GLY A 2 3.14 15.43 7.88
CA GLY A 2 3.10 16.61 7.01
C GLY A 2 1.66 17.12 6.80
N GLY A 3 1.22 18.01 7.67
CA GLY A 3 0.06 18.88 7.44
C GLY A 3 0.53 20.29 7.06
N LEU A 4 -0.36 21.10 6.49
CA LEU A 4 -0.10 22.54 6.40
C LEU A 4 -0.12 23.15 7.81
N PRO A 5 0.68 24.20 8.09
CA PRO A 5 0.69 24.83 9.41
C PRO A 5 -0.73 25.25 9.85
N GLY A 6 -1.18 24.74 11.00
CA GLY A 6 -2.45 25.13 11.63
C GLY A 6 -3.67 24.29 11.28
N THR A 7 -3.54 23.16 10.56
CA THR A 7 -4.67 22.25 10.30
C THR A 7 -4.40 20.83 10.79
N ASP A 8 -5.46 20.12 11.19
CA ASP A 8 -5.42 18.69 11.54
C ASP A 8 -5.50 17.78 10.31
N ARG A 9 -5.54 18.39 9.12
CA ARG A 9 -5.71 17.76 7.81
C ARG A 9 -4.37 17.37 7.21
N GLY A 10 -4.39 16.30 6.43
CA GLY A 10 -3.26 15.88 5.62
C GLY A 10 -3.00 16.81 4.45
N ALA A 11 -1.81 16.73 3.86
CA ALA A 11 -1.50 17.41 2.61
C ALA A 11 -0.92 16.45 1.56
N ALA A 12 -1.21 16.74 0.30
CA ALA A 12 -0.55 16.18 -0.88
C ALA A 12 0.28 17.28 -1.53
N ALA A 13 1.53 16.98 -1.88
CA ALA A 13 2.44 17.93 -2.49
C ALA A 13 3.07 17.36 -3.76
N SER A 14 3.23 18.21 -4.77
CA SER A 14 3.94 17.87 -6.00
C SER A 14 5.23 18.65 -6.11
N TYR A 15 6.27 17.98 -6.62
CA TYR A 15 7.61 18.53 -6.78
C TYR A 15 8.10 18.31 -8.21
N ARG A 16 8.88 19.25 -8.72
CA ARG A 16 9.71 19.06 -9.90
C ARG A 16 11.09 18.60 -9.48
N VAL A 17 11.57 17.55 -10.12
CA VAL A 17 12.97 17.11 -9.98
C VAL A 17 13.84 17.99 -10.88
N GLU A 18 14.80 18.69 -10.29
CA GLU A 18 15.73 19.60 -10.95
C GLU A 18 17.16 19.19 -10.57
N GLY A 19 17.71 18.22 -11.30
CA GLY A 19 19.00 17.60 -10.94
C GLY A 19 18.90 16.85 -9.62
N ASP A 20 19.67 17.29 -8.62
CA ASP A 20 19.70 16.77 -7.25
C ASP A 20 18.72 17.49 -6.30
N ARG A 21 17.89 18.40 -6.82
CA ARG A 21 16.95 19.22 -6.03
C ARG A 21 15.50 18.89 -6.35
N LEU A 22 14.65 19.13 -5.34
CA LEU A 22 13.20 19.11 -5.48
C LEU A 22 12.67 20.54 -5.37
N ARG A 23 12.00 21.02 -6.41
CA ARG A 23 11.28 22.30 -6.38
C ARG A 23 9.80 22.04 -6.13
N LEU A 24 9.28 22.53 -5.02
CA LEU A 24 7.84 22.46 -4.72
C LEU A 24 7.05 23.18 -5.83
N LEU A 25 6.07 22.49 -6.41
CA LEU A 25 5.15 23.04 -7.41
C LEU A 25 3.80 23.39 -6.82
N SER A 26 3.26 22.51 -5.98
CA SER A 26 1.97 22.70 -5.32
C SER A 26 1.90 21.89 -4.02
N CYS A 27 1.05 22.36 -3.10
CA CYS A 27 0.69 21.65 -1.88
C CYS A 27 -0.79 21.93 -1.62
N ARG A 28 -1.56 20.87 -1.35
CA ARG A 28 -3.02 20.93 -1.19
C ARG A 28 -3.45 20.07 -0.02
N GLU A 29 -4.44 20.54 0.73
CA GLU A 29 -5.04 19.73 1.78
C GLU A 29 -5.78 18.55 1.16
N THR A 30 -5.62 17.36 1.74
CA THR A 30 -6.38 16.17 1.35
C THR A 30 -7.83 16.24 1.80
N ALA A 31 -8.19 17.19 2.66
CA ALA A 31 -9.46 17.24 3.37
C ALA A 31 -9.72 16.02 4.30
N GLY A 32 -8.89 14.97 4.22
CA GLY A 32 -8.82 13.86 5.16
C GLY A 32 -7.67 14.01 6.15
N ARG A 33 -7.44 12.96 6.95
CA ARG A 33 -6.43 12.93 8.01
C ARG A 33 -5.48 11.76 7.84
N VAL A 34 -4.19 12.00 8.08
CA VAL A 34 -3.11 11.00 8.00
C VAL A 34 -3.09 10.30 6.62
N PRO A 35 -2.81 11.04 5.53
CA PRO A 35 -2.63 10.47 4.20
C PRO A 35 -1.46 9.48 4.23
N CYS A 36 -1.64 8.33 3.60
CA CYS A 36 -0.72 7.19 3.75
C CYS A 36 -0.39 6.47 2.45
N HIS A 37 -1.17 6.69 1.38
CA HIS A 37 -0.89 6.15 0.06
C HIS A 37 -1.50 7.05 -1.02
N GLN A 38 -0.91 7.02 -2.21
CA GLN A 38 -1.42 7.74 -3.38
C GLN A 38 -1.23 6.93 -4.66
N THR A 39 -2.10 7.17 -5.65
CA THR A 39 -1.93 6.67 -7.02
C THR A 39 -2.44 7.69 -8.02
N GLU A 40 -1.84 7.76 -9.20
CA GLU A 40 -2.35 8.53 -10.32
C GLU A 40 -3.38 7.71 -11.11
N SER A 41 -4.30 8.39 -11.81
CA SER A 41 -5.13 7.77 -12.84
C SER A 41 -4.26 7.19 -13.97
N PRO A 42 -4.75 6.19 -14.73
CA PRO A 42 -3.99 5.60 -15.83
C PRO A 42 -3.49 6.61 -16.89
N ASP A 43 -4.18 7.74 -17.05
CA ASP A 43 -3.82 8.83 -17.96
C ASP A 43 -3.01 9.96 -17.30
N GLY A 44 -2.70 9.85 -16.00
CA GLY A 44 -1.95 10.84 -15.22
C GLY A 44 -2.69 12.16 -14.97
N ARG A 45 -3.98 12.26 -15.32
CA ARG A 45 -4.78 13.50 -15.17
C ARG A 45 -5.29 13.72 -13.75
N PHE A 46 -5.29 12.71 -12.90
CA PHE A 46 -5.84 12.78 -11.55
C PHE A 46 -4.94 12.05 -10.54
N LEU A 47 -4.91 12.54 -9.30
CA LEU A 47 -4.25 11.92 -8.15
C LEU A 47 -5.31 11.52 -7.12
N TYR A 48 -5.19 10.30 -6.62
CA TYR A 48 -6.03 9.73 -5.58
C TYR A 48 -5.20 9.51 -4.33
N VAL A 49 -5.67 9.97 -3.18
CA VAL A 49 -4.94 9.89 -1.91
C VAL A 49 -5.79 9.17 -0.85
N ALA A 50 -5.29 8.05 -0.32
CA ALA A 50 -5.90 7.34 0.78
C ALA A 50 -5.50 7.97 2.12
N ASN A 51 -6.50 8.32 2.94
CA ASN A 51 -6.35 8.94 4.25
C ASN A 51 -6.72 7.93 5.33
N TYR A 52 -5.73 7.51 6.11
CA TYR A 52 -5.86 6.41 7.07
C TYR A 52 -6.81 6.76 8.22
N LEU A 53 -6.60 7.89 8.89
CA LEU A 53 -7.32 8.19 10.13
C LEU A 53 -8.75 8.69 9.88
N SER A 54 -9.02 9.27 8.72
CA SER A 54 -10.38 9.66 8.32
C SER A 54 -11.11 8.58 7.54
N GLY A 55 -10.45 7.48 7.17
CA GLY A 55 -11.09 6.43 6.39
C GLY A 55 -11.64 6.93 5.06
N SER A 56 -10.84 7.66 4.28
CA SER A 56 -11.35 8.35 3.09
C SER A 56 -10.37 8.41 1.94
N VAL A 57 -10.87 8.66 0.73
CA VAL A 57 -10.07 8.88 -0.48
C VAL A 57 -10.32 10.28 -1.04
N SER A 58 -9.26 11.04 -1.27
CA SER A 58 -9.29 12.38 -1.87
C SER A 58 -8.95 12.32 -3.35
N VAL A 59 -9.61 13.15 -4.16
CA VAL A 59 -9.38 13.24 -5.61
C VAL A 59 -8.89 14.63 -5.99
N PHE A 60 -7.82 14.69 -6.77
CA PHE A 60 -7.21 15.92 -7.25
C PHE A 60 -7.00 15.88 -8.76
N PRO A 61 -7.36 16.93 -9.51
CA PRO A 61 -6.90 17.08 -10.88
C PRO A 61 -5.41 17.44 -10.90
N VAL A 62 -4.70 16.92 -11.89
CA VAL A 62 -3.28 17.16 -12.12
C VAL A 62 -3.11 17.83 -13.48
N GLN A 63 -2.49 19.00 -13.51
CA GLN A 63 -2.20 19.71 -14.74
C GLN A 63 -0.73 20.11 -14.78
N SER A 64 0.04 19.56 -15.72
CA SER A 64 1.48 19.83 -15.86
C SER A 64 2.27 19.61 -14.54
N GLY A 65 1.89 18.58 -13.78
CA GLY A 65 2.48 18.24 -12.48
C GLY A 65 2.04 19.13 -11.31
N VAL A 66 1.10 20.06 -11.52
CA VAL A 66 0.51 20.91 -10.47
C VAL A 66 -0.82 20.31 -10.03
N LEU A 67 -1.01 20.14 -8.72
CA LEU A 67 -2.28 19.69 -8.13
C LEU A 67 -3.26 20.86 -8.09
N GLY A 68 -4.48 20.64 -8.59
CA GLY A 68 -5.62 21.52 -8.34
C GLY A 68 -6.23 21.29 -6.95
N GLU A 69 -7.33 21.98 -6.65
CA GLU A 69 -8.06 21.75 -5.38
C GLU A 69 -8.65 20.34 -5.31
N CYS A 70 -8.87 19.85 -4.09
CA CYS A 70 -9.55 18.57 -3.87
C CYS A 70 -10.99 18.66 -4.43
N ILE A 71 -11.30 17.91 -5.49
CA ILE A 71 -12.60 17.95 -6.17
C ILE A 71 -13.61 16.94 -5.59
N GLN A 72 -13.13 15.96 -4.82
CA GLN A 72 -13.98 14.99 -4.15
C GLN A 72 -13.28 14.39 -2.93
N LEU A 73 -14.03 14.21 -1.84
CA LEU A 73 -13.64 13.40 -0.70
C LEU A 73 -14.66 12.26 -0.56
N VAL A 74 -14.20 11.03 -0.69
CA VAL A 74 -15.03 9.83 -0.52
C VAL A 74 -14.79 9.28 0.87
N GLU A 75 -15.75 9.45 1.76
CA GLU A 75 -15.69 8.91 3.12
C GLU A 75 -16.22 7.47 3.15
N HIS A 76 -15.49 6.60 3.83
CA HIS A 76 -15.92 5.23 4.07
C HIS A 76 -16.74 5.13 5.37
N THR A 77 -17.45 4.02 5.51
CA THR A 77 -18.18 3.64 6.73
C THR A 77 -17.94 2.19 7.06
N GLY A 78 -18.09 1.82 8.33
CA GLY A 78 -17.93 0.45 8.84
C GLY A 78 -16.86 0.37 9.92
N SER A 79 -16.66 -0.84 10.44
CA SER A 79 -15.68 -1.19 11.47
C SER A 79 -15.36 -2.68 11.38
N GLY A 80 -14.39 -3.14 12.16
CA GLY A 80 -13.96 -4.54 12.25
C GLY A 80 -13.95 -5.02 13.70
N PRO A 81 -13.63 -6.31 13.94
CA PRO A 81 -13.69 -6.91 15.27
C PRO A 81 -12.55 -6.46 16.21
N ASN A 82 -11.43 -5.94 15.70
CA ASN A 82 -10.33 -5.50 16.53
C ASN A 82 -10.59 -4.08 17.08
N ALA A 83 -10.99 -3.97 18.35
CA ALA A 83 -11.39 -2.71 18.97
C ALA A 83 -10.30 -1.62 18.98
N ASP A 84 -9.02 -2.00 18.97
CA ASP A 84 -7.90 -1.05 19.04
C ASP A 84 -7.41 -0.60 17.66
N ARG A 85 -7.78 -1.33 16.60
CA ARG A 85 -7.22 -1.14 15.25
C ARG A 85 -8.26 -1.00 14.16
N GLN A 86 -9.53 -1.23 14.47
CA GLN A 86 -10.65 -1.33 13.54
C GLN A 86 -11.92 -0.69 14.10
N GLU A 87 -11.78 0.36 14.92
CA GLU A 87 -12.86 1.13 15.54
C GLU A 87 -13.69 1.92 14.51
N ALA A 88 -13.06 2.25 13.38
CA ALA A 88 -13.62 3.01 12.28
C ALA A 88 -12.94 2.57 10.96
N PRO A 89 -13.37 3.07 9.80
CA PRO A 89 -12.70 2.77 8.54
C PRO A 89 -11.30 3.36 8.50
N HIS A 90 -10.36 2.62 7.90
CA HIS A 90 -8.97 3.05 7.72
C HIS A 90 -8.49 2.75 6.30
N ALA A 91 -8.75 3.67 5.38
CA ALA A 91 -8.30 3.58 3.99
C ALA A 91 -6.77 3.63 3.94
N HIS A 92 -6.13 2.54 3.51
CA HIS A 92 -4.68 2.39 3.59
C HIS A 92 -4.00 2.41 2.22
N GLN A 93 -4.62 1.87 1.18
CA GLN A 93 -4.05 1.86 -0.17
C GLN A 93 -5.14 2.13 -1.20
N CYS A 94 -4.80 2.86 -2.26
CA CYS A 94 -5.62 3.04 -3.46
C CYS A 94 -4.78 2.65 -4.69
N VAL A 95 -5.32 1.81 -5.57
CA VAL A 95 -4.59 1.29 -6.74
C VAL A 95 -5.56 0.94 -7.87
N PHE A 96 -5.22 1.30 -9.10
CA PHE A 96 -6.05 0.97 -10.26
C PHE A 96 -5.88 -0.48 -10.69
N ARG A 97 -7.00 -1.09 -11.09
CA ARG A 97 -7.00 -2.38 -11.77
C ARG A 97 -6.35 -2.23 -13.16
N PRO A 98 -5.41 -3.12 -13.54
CA PRO A 98 -4.74 -3.02 -14.83
C PRO A 98 -5.71 -2.98 -16.02
N GLY A 99 -5.55 -1.98 -16.89
CA GLY A 99 -6.33 -1.82 -18.10
C GLY A 99 -7.77 -1.33 -17.90
N THR A 100 -8.15 -0.89 -16.70
CA THR A 100 -9.48 -0.34 -16.42
C THR A 100 -9.40 0.95 -15.61
N ASN A 101 -10.55 1.62 -15.44
CA ASN A 101 -10.70 2.78 -14.56
C ASN A 101 -11.31 2.39 -13.21
N GLU A 102 -11.14 1.14 -12.78
CA GLU A 102 -11.61 0.69 -11.46
C GLU A 102 -10.51 0.94 -10.41
N LEU A 103 -10.80 1.78 -9.42
CA LEU A 103 -9.92 2.06 -8.30
C LEU A 103 -10.25 1.13 -7.13
N PHE A 104 -9.27 0.33 -6.70
CA PHE A 104 -9.37 -0.56 -5.56
C PHE A 104 -8.77 0.12 -4.33
N VAL A 105 -9.51 0.10 -3.22
CA VAL A 105 -9.11 0.76 -1.98
C VAL A 105 -9.13 -0.23 -0.83
N CYS A 106 -7.95 -0.57 -0.29
CA CYS A 106 -7.83 -1.37 0.91
C CYS A 106 -8.24 -0.55 2.12
N ASP A 107 -9.20 -1.06 2.89
CA ASP A 107 -9.62 -0.47 4.14
C ASP A 107 -9.44 -1.45 5.29
N LEU A 108 -8.38 -1.17 6.06
CA LEU A 108 -7.96 -1.98 7.18
C LEU A 108 -9.04 -2.01 8.26
N GLY A 109 -9.64 -0.87 8.53
CA GLY A 109 -10.55 -0.68 9.65
C GLY A 109 -11.91 -1.36 9.50
N SER A 110 -12.32 -1.65 8.26
CA SER A 110 -13.63 -2.25 7.97
C SER A 110 -13.56 -3.65 7.37
N ASP A 111 -12.37 -4.23 7.22
CA ASP A 111 -12.13 -5.50 6.53
C ASP A 111 -12.75 -5.52 5.12
N ARG A 112 -12.49 -4.45 4.34
CA ARG A 112 -13.01 -4.32 2.97
C ARG A 112 -11.92 -3.94 1.98
N VAL A 113 -12.06 -4.43 0.75
CA VAL A 113 -11.48 -3.79 -0.42
C VAL A 113 -12.62 -3.14 -1.20
N ARG A 114 -12.68 -1.82 -1.22
CA ARG A 114 -13.70 -1.05 -1.96
C ARG A 114 -13.26 -0.89 -3.41
N ILE A 115 -14.21 -0.87 -4.32
CA ILE A 115 -13.97 -0.77 -5.77
C ILE A 115 -14.82 0.36 -6.30
N TYR A 116 -14.20 1.42 -6.81
CA TYR A 116 -14.87 2.58 -7.38
C TYR A 116 -14.66 2.62 -8.89
N ASP A 117 -15.70 2.98 -9.64
CA ASP A 117 -15.54 3.29 -11.06
C ASP A 117 -15.19 4.78 -11.18
N GLN A 118 -14.05 5.06 -11.79
CA GLN A 118 -13.54 6.40 -12.04
C GLN A 118 -14.03 6.90 -13.40
N ASP A 119 -14.62 8.10 -13.40
CA ASP A 119 -14.96 8.82 -14.62
C ASP A 119 -13.68 9.42 -15.24
N PRO A 120 -13.26 9.00 -16.45
CA PRO A 120 -12.02 9.46 -17.08
C PRO A 120 -12.00 10.96 -17.38
N GLU A 121 -13.16 11.61 -17.54
CA GLU A 121 -13.22 13.03 -17.86
C GLU A 121 -13.17 13.91 -16.62
N THR A 122 -13.88 13.51 -15.57
CA THR A 122 -14.05 14.31 -14.35
C THR A 122 -13.12 13.88 -13.21
N GLY A 123 -12.57 12.67 -13.26
CA GLY A 123 -11.79 12.07 -12.19
C GLY A 123 -12.63 11.54 -11.03
N LEU A 124 -13.94 11.80 -11.03
CA LEU A 124 -14.82 11.50 -9.92
C LEU A 124 -15.02 9.99 -9.76
N LEU A 125 -15.07 9.56 -8.51
CA LEU A 125 -15.38 8.21 -8.09
C LEU A 125 -16.89 8.07 -7.88
N SER A 126 -17.50 7.12 -8.58
CA SER A 126 -18.90 6.75 -8.39
C SER A 126 -19.06 5.65 -7.32
N ARG A 127 -20.27 5.49 -6.75
CA ARG A 127 -20.52 4.60 -5.60
C ARG A 127 -19.99 3.19 -5.86
N GLY A 128 -19.09 2.76 -4.98
CA GLY A 128 -18.32 1.55 -5.18
C GLY A 128 -19.01 0.23 -4.81
N ARG A 129 -18.49 -0.84 -5.40
CA ARG A 129 -18.66 -2.23 -4.95
C ARG A 129 -17.68 -2.52 -3.82
N GLU A 130 -17.83 -3.64 -3.13
CA GLU A 130 -16.87 -4.05 -2.10
C GLU A 130 -16.61 -5.55 -2.11
N ILE A 131 -15.40 -5.92 -1.70
CA ILE A 131 -14.99 -7.27 -1.39
C ILE A 131 -14.89 -7.36 0.14
N VAL A 132 -15.71 -8.23 0.72
CA VAL A 132 -15.66 -8.54 2.15
C VAL A 132 -14.45 -9.43 2.41
N MET A 133 -13.54 -8.97 3.26
CA MET A 133 -12.39 -9.75 3.69
C MET A 133 -12.69 -10.49 5.00
N PRO A 134 -11.92 -11.54 5.34
CA PRO A 134 -12.08 -12.21 6.63
C PRO A 134 -12.01 -11.22 7.79
N ALA A 135 -12.87 -11.41 8.79
CA ALA A 135 -12.96 -10.51 9.93
C ALA A 135 -11.64 -10.50 10.72
N GLY A 136 -11.15 -9.31 11.06
CA GLY A 136 -9.88 -9.10 11.76
C GLY A 136 -8.65 -9.18 10.87
N MET A 137 -8.80 -9.27 9.55
CA MET A 137 -7.68 -9.35 8.61
C MET A 137 -6.92 -8.02 8.52
N GLY A 138 -7.65 -6.91 8.41
CA GLY A 138 -7.12 -5.60 8.12
C GLY A 138 -6.38 -5.52 6.77
N PRO A 139 -7.10 -5.55 5.61
CA PRO A 139 -6.45 -5.47 4.30
C PRO A 139 -5.66 -4.16 4.19
N ARG A 140 -4.38 -4.26 3.84
CA ARG A 140 -3.45 -3.13 3.89
C ARG A 140 -3.00 -2.68 2.52
N HIS A 141 -2.16 -3.48 1.86
CA HIS A 141 -1.69 -3.26 0.50
C HIS A 141 -2.03 -4.48 -0.35
N LEU A 142 -2.30 -4.25 -1.63
CA LEU A 142 -2.48 -5.25 -2.66
C LEU A 142 -1.58 -4.98 -3.85
N VAL A 143 -1.33 -6.03 -4.63
CA VAL A 143 -0.67 -5.97 -5.94
C VAL A 143 -1.46 -6.80 -6.94
N PHE A 144 -1.79 -6.21 -8.09
CA PHE A 144 -2.38 -6.95 -9.20
C PHE A 144 -1.31 -7.79 -9.91
N ALA A 145 -1.62 -9.05 -10.19
CA ALA A 145 -0.83 -9.84 -11.13
C ALA A 145 -1.30 -9.64 -12.56
N ASP A 146 -2.61 -9.39 -12.72
CA ASP A 146 -3.28 -9.12 -13.98
C ASP A 146 -4.64 -8.47 -13.67
N ALA A 147 -5.47 -8.25 -14.69
CA ALA A 147 -6.79 -7.64 -14.50
C ALA A 147 -7.73 -8.52 -13.66
N ASP A 148 -7.59 -9.84 -13.61
CA ASP A 148 -8.56 -10.73 -12.98
C ASP A 148 -8.05 -11.34 -11.67
N ARG A 149 -6.86 -10.94 -11.22
CA ARG A 149 -6.20 -11.50 -10.04
C ARG A 149 -5.29 -10.51 -9.34
N PHE A 150 -5.41 -10.48 -8.02
CA PHE A 150 -4.50 -9.74 -7.15
C PHE A 150 -4.17 -10.52 -5.88
N TYR A 151 -3.14 -10.05 -5.18
CA TYR A 151 -2.74 -10.53 -3.86
C TYR A 151 -2.77 -9.39 -2.87
N VAL A 152 -3.24 -9.65 -1.66
CA VAL A 152 -3.45 -8.61 -0.63
C VAL A 152 -2.98 -9.11 0.72
N THR A 153 -2.29 -8.23 1.44
CA THR A 153 -1.80 -8.49 2.79
C THR A 153 -2.86 -8.14 3.82
N GLY A 154 -3.07 -9.02 4.80
CA GLY A 154 -3.73 -8.68 6.06
C GLY A 154 -2.70 -8.17 7.06
N GLU A 155 -2.80 -6.89 7.43
CA GLU A 155 -1.88 -6.27 8.40
C GLU A 155 -1.94 -6.98 9.75
N LEU A 156 -3.15 -7.32 10.18
CA LEU A 156 -3.44 -7.74 11.55
C LEU A 156 -3.33 -9.26 11.75
N ASP A 157 -3.28 -10.04 10.67
CA ASP A 157 -3.21 -11.50 10.73
C ASP A 157 -1.95 -12.11 10.09
N ASN A 158 -1.06 -11.27 9.53
CA ASN A 158 0.15 -11.68 8.84
C ASN A 158 -0.05 -12.66 7.68
N MET A 159 -1.20 -12.63 7.00
CA MET A 159 -1.47 -13.50 5.85
C MET A 159 -1.44 -12.72 4.54
N VAL A 160 -1.01 -13.37 3.46
CA VAL A 160 -1.33 -12.95 2.08
C VAL A 160 -2.51 -13.77 1.60
N ARG A 161 -3.44 -13.12 0.91
CA ARG A 161 -4.56 -13.78 0.24
C ARG A 161 -4.51 -13.52 -1.25
N ARG A 162 -4.76 -14.57 -2.03
CA ARG A 162 -5.03 -14.45 -3.46
C ARG A 162 -6.51 -14.19 -3.67
N VAL A 163 -6.84 -13.24 -4.53
CA VAL A 163 -8.23 -12.92 -4.88
C VAL A 163 -8.37 -12.97 -6.40
N VAL A 164 -9.40 -13.65 -6.88
CA VAL A 164 -9.66 -13.87 -8.32
C VAL A 164 -11.07 -13.41 -8.70
N GLN A 165 -11.22 -12.90 -9.92
CA GLN A 165 -12.50 -12.51 -10.49
C GLN A 165 -13.14 -13.69 -11.23
N ARG A 166 -14.19 -14.29 -10.66
CA ARG A 166 -14.95 -15.40 -11.24
C ARG A 166 -16.44 -15.26 -10.92
N GLY A 167 -17.15 -14.49 -11.75
CA GLY A 167 -18.54 -14.08 -11.47
C GLY A 167 -18.66 -13.19 -10.22
N GLY A 168 -17.57 -12.50 -9.88
CA GLY A 168 -17.37 -11.76 -8.64
C GLY A 168 -15.97 -12.03 -8.06
N TRP A 169 -15.46 -11.10 -7.25
CA TRP A 169 -14.16 -11.24 -6.60
C TRP A 169 -14.26 -12.19 -5.42
N LYS A 170 -13.37 -13.19 -5.37
CA LYS A 170 -13.36 -14.22 -4.31
C LYS A 170 -11.95 -14.51 -3.84
N VAL A 171 -11.79 -14.68 -2.54
CA VAL A 171 -10.55 -15.19 -1.95
C VAL A 171 -10.37 -16.65 -2.41
N ASP A 172 -9.21 -16.95 -3.00
CA ASP A 172 -8.86 -18.22 -3.61
C ASP A 172 -7.46 -18.67 -3.13
N GLY A 173 -7.30 -18.71 -1.81
CA GLY A 173 -6.08 -19.15 -1.13
C GLY A 173 -5.50 -18.09 -0.18
N ALA A 174 -4.82 -18.58 0.86
CA ALA A 174 -4.12 -17.77 1.83
C ALA A 174 -2.81 -18.46 2.24
N LEU A 175 -1.77 -17.68 2.54
CA LEU A 175 -0.49 -18.18 3.07
C LEU A 175 0.01 -17.25 4.17
N SER A 176 0.53 -17.82 5.26
CA SER A 176 1.20 -17.05 6.31
C SER A 176 2.50 -16.45 5.77
N THR A 177 2.76 -15.21 6.19
CA THR A 177 4.02 -14.52 5.91
C THR A 177 5.07 -14.74 6.98
N LEU A 178 4.77 -15.51 8.03
CA LEU A 178 5.65 -15.78 9.17
C LEU A 178 6.12 -17.24 9.18
N PRO A 179 7.33 -17.51 9.70
CA PRO A 179 7.76 -18.87 10.01
C PRO A 179 6.77 -19.55 10.97
N PRO A 180 6.50 -20.87 10.82
CA PRO A 180 5.57 -21.59 11.69
C PRO A 180 5.92 -21.57 13.18
N ASP A 181 7.20 -21.38 13.50
CA ASP A 181 7.77 -21.36 14.85
C ASP A 181 7.91 -19.95 15.45
N PHE A 182 7.56 -18.90 14.70
CA PHE A 182 7.62 -17.53 15.22
C PHE A 182 6.43 -17.21 16.13
N SER A 183 6.71 -16.69 17.32
CA SER A 183 5.71 -16.37 18.36
C SER A 183 5.70 -14.91 18.80
N GLY A 184 6.52 -14.05 18.18
CA GLY A 184 6.56 -12.61 18.48
C GLY A 184 5.39 -11.83 17.87
N GLY A 185 5.26 -10.56 18.27
CA GLY A 185 4.35 -9.64 17.61
C GLY A 185 4.84 -9.28 16.20
N SER A 186 3.96 -9.34 15.21
CA SER A 186 4.27 -8.92 13.84
C SER A 186 3.05 -8.31 13.18
N THR A 187 3.28 -7.51 12.15
CA THR A 187 2.25 -7.04 11.21
C THR A 187 2.84 -6.95 9.80
N THR A 188 2.10 -7.34 8.77
CA THR A 188 2.57 -7.12 7.39
C THR A 188 2.55 -5.64 7.04
N ALA A 189 3.35 -5.24 6.06
CA ALA A 189 3.33 -3.90 5.51
C ALA A 189 3.24 -3.87 3.99
N ALA A 190 4.38 -3.86 3.30
CA ALA A 190 4.42 -3.73 1.85
C ALA A 190 4.27 -5.10 1.18
N ILE A 191 3.62 -5.14 0.00
CA ILE A 191 3.64 -6.28 -0.92
C ILE A 191 4.06 -5.81 -2.32
N ARG A 192 4.85 -6.61 -3.03
CA ARG A 192 5.22 -6.39 -4.44
C ARG A 192 5.25 -7.74 -5.17
N LEU A 193 4.92 -7.74 -6.46
CA LEU A 193 5.14 -8.86 -7.37
C LEU A 193 6.40 -8.55 -8.18
N HIS A 194 7.41 -9.43 -8.12
CA HIS A 194 8.68 -9.26 -8.81
C HIS A 194 9.28 -10.63 -9.15
N ASP A 195 9.75 -10.78 -10.39
CA ASP A 195 10.33 -12.03 -10.92
C ASP A 195 9.48 -13.29 -10.64
N GLY A 196 8.16 -13.15 -10.80
CA GLY A 196 7.21 -14.26 -10.61
C GLY A 196 6.94 -14.64 -9.14
N ALA A 197 7.49 -13.91 -8.17
CA ALA A 197 7.28 -14.15 -6.75
C ALA A 197 6.66 -12.94 -6.05
N LEU A 198 5.90 -13.19 -4.98
CA LEU A 198 5.44 -12.13 -4.10
C LEU A 198 6.49 -11.86 -3.03
N TRP A 199 6.70 -10.59 -2.75
CA TRP A 199 7.57 -10.13 -1.68
C TRP A 199 6.73 -9.35 -0.69
N VAL A 200 6.88 -9.63 0.59
CA VAL A 200 6.08 -9.03 1.66
C VAL A 200 6.97 -8.63 2.82
N SER A 201 6.85 -7.41 3.34
CA SER A 201 7.58 -7.02 4.53
C SER A 201 6.79 -7.29 5.82
N ASN A 202 7.48 -7.83 6.83
CA ASN A 202 6.95 -8.07 8.17
C ASN A 202 7.62 -7.13 9.16
N ARG A 203 6.83 -6.30 9.85
CA ARG A 203 7.27 -5.43 10.94
C ARG A 203 7.17 -6.21 12.24
N GLY A 204 8.29 -6.40 12.94
CA GLY A 204 8.37 -7.20 14.17
C GLY A 204 9.14 -8.51 13.97
N HIS A 205 8.82 -9.29 12.93
CA HIS A 205 9.73 -10.36 12.46
C HIS A 205 10.92 -9.81 11.66
N ASP A 206 10.82 -8.55 11.20
CA ASP A 206 11.89 -7.78 10.55
C ASP A 206 12.52 -8.48 9.32
N SER A 207 11.63 -9.12 8.55
CA SER A 207 11.96 -9.90 7.36
C SER A 207 11.26 -9.40 6.10
N LEU A 208 11.85 -9.66 4.94
CA LEU A 208 11.10 -9.85 3.71
C LEU A 208 10.74 -11.33 3.56
N CYS A 209 9.45 -11.61 3.46
CA CYS A 209 8.90 -12.90 3.08
C CYS A 209 8.76 -12.96 1.57
N ARG A 210 9.42 -13.93 0.93
CA ARG A 210 9.26 -14.25 -0.49
C ARG A 210 8.35 -15.47 -0.61
N ILE A 211 7.27 -15.34 -1.38
CA ILE A 211 6.30 -16.39 -1.66
C ILE A 211 6.37 -16.78 -3.13
N ASP A 212 6.71 -18.04 -3.39
CA ASP A 212 6.72 -18.62 -4.74
C ASP A 212 5.31 -18.84 -5.27
N LEU A 213 5.13 -18.62 -6.58
CA LEU A 213 3.88 -18.81 -7.29
C LEU A 213 4.00 -19.95 -8.32
N ASP A 214 2.96 -20.76 -8.47
CA ASP A 214 2.83 -21.68 -9.61
C ASP A 214 2.41 -20.95 -10.91
N GLY A 215 2.33 -21.68 -12.02
CA GLY A 215 1.91 -21.12 -13.32
C GLY A 215 0.49 -20.54 -13.34
N GLU A 216 -0.36 -20.97 -12.40
CA GLU A 216 -1.72 -20.45 -12.20
C GLU A 216 -1.78 -19.40 -11.07
N GLY A 217 -0.63 -18.96 -10.55
CA GLY A 217 -0.47 -18.00 -9.48
C GLY A 217 -0.96 -18.49 -8.11
N ARG A 218 -1.00 -19.79 -7.81
CA ARG A 218 -1.21 -20.27 -6.44
C ARG A 218 0.07 -20.07 -5.63
N MET A 219 -0.07 -19.72 -4.36
CA MET A 219 1.05 -19.57 -3.44
C MET A 219 1.55 -20.96 -3.02
N LEU A 220 2.84 -21.24 -3.25
CA LEU A 220 3.44 -22.56 -3.03
C LEU A 220 4.12 -22.69 -1.67
N GLY A 221 4.91 -21.68 -1.30
CA GLY A 221 5.71 -21.70 -0.07
C GLY A 221 6.34 -20.34 0.20
N ALA A 222 6.69 -20.12 1.46
CA ALA A 222 7.31 -18.89 1.95
C ALA A 222 8.77 -19.14 2.35
N SER A 223 9.61 -18.14 2.09
CA SER A 223 11.00 -18.07 2.56
C SER A 223 11.25 -16.67 3.14
N TRP A 224 12.16 -16.55 4.08
CA TRP A 224 12.37 -15.31 4.83
C TRP A 224 13.81 -14.84 4.72
N ILE A 225 13.96 -13.54 4.48
CA ILE A 225 15.24 -12.86 4.39
C ILE A 225 15.24 -11.77 5.45
N ALA A 226 16.21 -11.82 6.36
CA ALA A 226 16.41 -10.77 7.34
C ALA A 226 16.73 -9.45 6.62
N THR A 227 16.06 -8.38 7.02
CA THR A 227 16.16 -7.09 6.31
C THR A 227 17.33 -6.22 6.74
N GLY A 228 18.05 -6.62 7.80
CA GLY A 228 19.19 -5.90 8.34
C GLY A 228 18.81 -4.65 9.17
N GLY A 229 17.54 -4.47 9.50
CA GLY A 229 17.04 -3.38 10.34
C GLY A 229 15.70 -3.73 10.98
N ARG A 230 15.03 -2.75 11.59
CA ARG A 230 13.78 -2.95 12.32
C ARG A 230 12.60 -2.25 11.67
N THR A 231 11.44 -2.90 11.70
CA THR A 231 10.18 -2.38 11.18
C THR A 231 10.31 -2.00 9.69
N PRO A 232 10.59 -2.97 8.80
CA PRO A 232 10.67 -2.74 7.35
C PRO A 232 9.27 -2.38 6.81
N ARG A 233 8.97 -1.08 6.77
CA ARG A 233 7.62 -0.60 6.45
C ARG A 233 7.36 -0.54 4.95
N ASP A 234 8.41 -0.32 4.16
CA ASP A 234 8.33 -0.38 2.71
C ASP A 234 9.65 -0.83 2.09
N PHE A 235 9.57 -1.31 0.86
CA PHE A 235 10.72 -1.72 0.06
C PHE A 235 10.43 -1.53 -1.43
N ALA A 236 11.48 -1.45 -2.24
CA ALA A 236 11.37 -1.27 -3.67
C ALA A 236 12.48 -2.02 -4.41
N PHE A 237 12.13 -2.61 -5.56
CA PHE A 237 13.10 -3.08 -6.54
C PHE A 237 13.50 -1.90 -7.42
N ALA A 238 14.77 -1.53 -7.36
CA ALA A 238 15.37 -0.46 -8.16
C ALA A 238 16.40 -1.06 -9.15
N PRO A 239 16.82 -0.32 -10.18
CA PRO A 239 17.88 -0.79 -11.08
C PRO A 239 19.19 -1.14 -10.37
N ALA A 240 19.47 -0.48 -9.24
CA ALA A 240 20.64 -0.74 -8.40
C ALA A 240 20.47 -1.92 -7.43
N GLY A 241 19.30 -2.55 -7.39
CA GLY A 241 18.98 -3.65 -6.49
C GLY A 241 17.75 -3.40 -5.61
N LEU A 242 17.57 -4.25 -4.60
CA LEU A 242 16.48 -4.16 -3.63
C LEU A 242 16.81 -3.14 -2.55
N LEU A 243 15.91 -2.20 -2.28
CA LEU A 243 16.00 -1.22 -1.20
C LEU A 243 14.94 -1.49 -0.14
N VAL A 244 15.31 -1.49 1.13
CA VAL A 244 14.37 -1.72 2.26
C VAL A 244 14.49 -0.59 3.27
N ALA A 245 13.38 0.10 3.57
CA ALA A 245 13.33 1.21 4.51
C ALA A 245 12.83 0.77 5.89
N HIS A 246 13.63 1.06 6.92
CA HIS A 246 13.42 0.67 8.32
C HIS A 246 12.88 1.84 9.13
N GLN A 247 11.63 1.74 9.59
CA GLN A 247 10.99 2.82 10.34
C GLN A 247 11.70 3.07 11.68
N ASP A 248 11.96 2.00 12.44
CA ASP A 248 12.48 2.10 13.81
C ASP A 248 13.97 1.74 13.90
N GLY A 249 14.58 1.39 12.77
CA GLY A 249 16.02 1.13 12.62
C GLY A 249 16.83 2.31 12.07
N GLY A 250 16.16 3.34 11.52
CA GLY A 250 16.81 4.58 11.09
C GLY A 250 17.64 4.47 9.82
N GLY A 251 17.22 3.70 8.81
CA GLY A 251 17.96 3.65 7.56
C GLY A 251 17.34 2.84 6.43
N VAL A 252 18.06 2.80 5.31
CA VAL A 252 17.75 1.99 4.13
C VAL A 252 18.86 0.96 3.92
N THR A 253 18.52 -0.32 3.85
CA THR A 253 19.46 -1.38 3.43
C THR A 253 19.31 -1.66 1.94
N ALA A 254 20.38 -2.07 1.28
CA ALA A 254 20.37 -2.43 -0.15
C ALA A 254 21.06 -3.77 -0.41
N SER A 255 20.64 -4.47 -1.47
CA SER A 255 21.33 -5.67 -1.96
C SER A 255 21.25 -5.79 -3.48
N ASP A 256 22.31 -6.36 -4.08
CA ASP A 256 22.57 -6.51 -5.50
C ASP A 256 21.82 -7.66 -6.20
N GLY A 257 20.91 -8.36 -5.50
CA GLY A 257 19.95 -9.29 -6.11
C GLY A 257 20.48 -10.68 -6.48
N ALA A 258 21.77 -10.99 -6.27
CA ALA A 258 22.33 -12.31 -6.60
C ALA A 258 22.41 -13.27 -5.39
N SER A 259 22.54 -12.75 -4.18
CA SER A 259 22.51 -13.48 -2.91
C SER A 259 22.58 -12.46 -1.79
N MET A 260 21.67 -12.50 -0.81
CA MET A 260 21.63 -11.47 0.23
C MET A 260 22.30 -11.93 1.53
N PRO A 261 23.56 -11.58 1.79
CA PRO A 261 23.91 -10.88 3.01
C PRO A 261 23.75 -9.37 2.73
N MET A 262 22.87 -8.71 3.49
CA MET A 262 22.67 -7.27 3.44
C MET A 262 23.88 -6.55 4.06
N ASP A 263 24.93 -6.31 3.28
CA ASP A 263 26.08 -5.53 3.73
C ASP A 263 25.85 -4.04 3.46
N GLY A 264 25.31 -3.34 4.46
CA GLY A 264 25.40 -1.87 4.57
C GLY A 264 24.07 -1.11 4.57
N VAL A 265 24.01 -0.11 5.46
CA VAL A 265 23.00 0.96 5.42
C VAL A 265 23.43 1.98 4.36
N VAL A 266 22.65 2.13 3.31
CA VAL A 266 22.95 3.03 2.17
C VAL A 266 22.55 4.47 2.47
N CYS A 267 21.59 4.67 3.37
CA CYS A 267 21.19 6.00 3.81
C CYS A 267 20.61 5.94 5.22
N VAL A 268 21.09 6.79 6.12
CA VAL A 268 20.49 7.05 7.43
C VAL A 268 19.69 8.34 7.28
N CYS A 269 18.37 8.24 7.39
CA CYS A 269 17.56 9.45 7.54
C CYS A 269 17.81 9.95 8.98
N PRO A 270 18.33 11.17 9.19
CA PRO A 270 18.47 11.70 10.53
C PRO A 270 17.09 11.70 11.20
N ALA A 271 17.04 11.23 12.46
CA ALA A 271 15.82 11.29 13.25
C ALA A 271 15.34 12.76 13.34
N PRO A 272 14.02 13.02 13.32
CA PRO A 272 13.46 14.36 13.47
C PRO A 272 13.83 15.00 14.82
#